data_AF-A0A1X7LEN7-F1
#
_entry.id   AF-A0A1X7LEN7-F1
#
_cell.length_a   1.000
_cell.length_b   1.000
_cell.length_c   1.000
_cell.angle_alpha   90.00
_cell.angle_beta   90.00
_cell.angle_gamma   90.00
#
_symmetry.space_group_name_H-M   'P 1'
#
loop_
_entity.id
_entity.type
_entity.pdbx_description
1 polymer ?
#
loop_
_entity_poly.entity_id
_entity_poly.type
_entity_poly.pdbx_seq_one_letter_code
_entity_poly.pdbx_strand_id
1 'polypeptide(L)'
;MKFKKLDITSIIAKYPSVLTTKGTYDSERIFQFRSLNDCSVLNDYLLNGKFAYHYFPFKLVLTDLKQKHIYVLFDEKKIYREEGEFYLISKMKENVLRYSPSEKVYVSEISGSEIFRYQKPKLNELFFYKNFIIEAEMFHKKQNNWLKCIEPSTGNEKWRLDFEWQIVRCEAYQHLLILDYNHYELRTDKGYEDQMNWENPIKYTIAINAETGDEAWRHNFRYNTIDYENGLVLSGGHTAKSVDMATGKLTRDVTIIPEDLYGYRLRFSDEEGFYYIHHRGSFGKISKTSGNVLWEFDLLDEQGAKRKLTDWLLLGNGKLVLSTLPNHPNGDFTCIFDPEENMEYSNIIDGKRVKPLE
;
A
#
# COMPACT_ATOMS: atom_id res chain seq x y z
N MET A 1 26.30 34.43 -0.40
CA MET A 1 24.82 34.42 -0.39
C MET A 1 24.37 34.05 1.01
N LYS A 2 23.65 34.93 1.74
CA LYS A 2 23.23 34.67 3.13
C LYS A 2 22.06 33.68 3.13
N PHE A 3 22.24 32.52 3.74
CA PHE A 3 21.18 31.53 3.92
C PHE A 3 20.41 31.81 5.22
N LYS A 4 19.08 31.77 5.14
CA LYS A 4 18.17 31.93 6.27
C LYS A 4 18.02 30.58 6.97
N LYS A 5 18.29 30.53 8.27
CA LYS A 5 18.03 29.37 9.13
C LYS A 5 16.50 29.20 9.19
N LEU A 6 15.99 28.08 8.68
CA LEU A 6 14.58 27.71 8.85
C LEU A 6 14.45 26.90 10.13
N ASP A 7 13.71 27.44 11.08
CA ASP A 7 13.30 26.75 12.30
C ASP A 7 12.10 25.85 11.98
N ILE A 8 12.30 24.55 12.13
CA ILE A 8 11.30 23.50 11.87
C ILE A 8 10.03 23.75 12.69
N THR A 9 10.14 24.38 13.86
CA THR A 9 9.03 24.71 14.74
C THR A 9 8.06 25.71 14.10
N SER A 10 8.58 26.65 13.30
CA SER A 10 7.78 27.67 12.60
C SER A 10 7.08 27.14 11.33
N ILE A 11 7.63 26.09 10.74
CA ILE A 11 7.01 25.37 9.61
C ILE A 11 5.90 24.48 10.16
N ILE A 12 6.17 23.71 11.22
CA ILE A 12 5.22 22.76 11.80
C ILE A 12 4.05 23.47 12.52
N ALA A 13 4.29 24.63 13.16
CA ALA A 13 3.24 25.41 13.83
C ALA A 13 2.13 25.92 12.88
N LYS A 14 2.36 25.90 11.56
CA LYS A 14 1.38 26.32 10.54
C LYS A 14 0.48 25.20 10.04
N TYR A 15 0.77 23.93 10.37
CA TYR A 15 0.08 22.78 9.77
C TYR A 15 -0.33 21.71 10.81
N PRO A 16 -1.19 22.04 11.79
CA PRO A 16 -1.65 21.12 12.84
C PRO A 16 -2.55 19.98 12.33
N SER A 17 -2.96 20.02 11.05
CA SER A 17 -3.84 19.01 10.42
C SER A 17 -3.11 17.77 9.90
N VAL A 18 -1.79 17.85 9.65
CA VAL A 18 -0.99 16.77 8.99
C VAL A 18 -0.09 16.02 9.98
N LEU A 19 0.23 16.66 11.11
CA LEU A 19 1.05 16.09 12.18
C LEU A 19 0.24 16.10 13.48
N THR A 20 0.36 15.05 14.28
CA THR A 20 -0.09 15.09 15.70
C THR A 20 1.12 15.25 16.61
N THR A 21 1.02 16.18 17.56
CA THR A 21 1.98 16.29 18.67
C THR A 21 1.62 15.24 19.72
N LYS A 22 2.48 14.23 19.90
CA LYS A 22 2.22 13.14 20.86
C LYS A 22 2.65 13.45 22.29
N GLY A 23 3.23 14.64 22.52
CA GLY A 23 3.74 15.10 23.81
C GLY A 23 5.17 15.66 23.71
N THR A 24 5.71 16.04 24.88
CA THR A 24 7.10 16.45 25.07
C THR A 24 7.83 15.42 25.91
N TYR A 25 8.97 14.93 25.44
CA TYR A 25 9.88 14.07 26.18
C TYR A 25 11.25 14.75 26.15
N ASP A 26 11.85 15.01 27.33
CA ASP A 26 13.13 15.73 27.47
C ASP A 26 13.25 17.01 26.62
N SER A 27 12.29 17.92 26.79
CA SER A 27 12.28 19.25 26.13
C SER A 27 12.21 19.26 24.59
N GLU A 28 12.09 18.10 23.93
CA GLU A 28 11.85 17.99 22.48
C GLU A 28 10.40 17.61 22.17
N ARG A 29 9.82 18.25 21.13
CA ARG A 29 8.45 18.00 20.67
C ARG A 29 8.43 16.82 19.70
N ILE A 30 7.59 15.82 19.97
CA ILE A 30 7.44 14.62 19.13
C ILE A 30 6.29 14.84 18.12
N PHE A 31 6.57 14.60 16.84
CA PHE A 31 5.59 14.71 15.75
C PHE A 31 5.36 13.35 15.07
N GLN A 32 4.10 13.00 14.81
CA GLN A 32 3.70 11.77 14.10
C GLN A 32 2.83 12.13 12.89
N PHE A 33 3.17 11.57 11.72
CA PHE A 33 2.34 11.64 10.49
C PHE A 33 1.07 10.80 10.67
N ARG A 34 -0.06 11.25 10.11
CA ARG A 34 -1.35 10.59 10.32
C ARG A 34 -1.59 9.45 9.33
N SER A 35 -0.95 9.45 8.17
CA SER A 35 -1.08 8.40 7.15
C SER A 35 0.13 8.27 6.21
N LEU A 36 0.22 7.14 5.51
CA LEU A 36 1.16 6.90 4.39
C LEU A 36 0.92 7.84 3.19
N ASN A 37 -0.34 8.26 2.98
CA ASN A 37 -0.71 9.22 1.93
C ASN A 37 -0.32 10.67 2.26
N ASP A 38 -0.03 11.00 3.53
CA ASP A 38 0.45 12.34 3.93
C ASP A 38 1.84 12.65 3.37
N CYS A 39 2.60 11.64 2.94
CA CYS A 39 3.84 11.83 2.18
C CYS A 39 3.60 12.45 0.79
N SER A 40 2.44 12.20 0.17
CA SER A 40 2.09 12.83 -1.11
C SER A 40 1.73 14.31 -0.95
N VAL A 41 1.12 14.69 0.18
CA VAL A 41 0.82 16.08 0.53
C VAL A 41 2.10 16.87 0.85
N LEU A 42 3.09 16.21 1.44
CA LEU A 42 4.47 16.69 1.59
C LEU A 42 5.13 17.01 0.23
N ASN A 43 4.82 16.25 -0.82
CA ASN A 43 5.38 16.38 -2.17
C ASN A 43 4.94 17.69 -2.84
N ASP A 44 3.65 18.05 -2.73
CA ASP A 44 3.09 19.25 -3.35
C ASP A 44 3.34 20.53 -2.53
N TYR A 45 3.38 20.45 -1.20
CA TYR A 45 3.38 21.65 -0.35
C TYR A 45 4.73 22.03 0.30
N LEU A 46 5.66 21.09 0.51
CA LEU A 46 6.90 21.38 1.26
C LEU A 46 8.13 21.60 0.38
N LEU A 47 8.15 21.13 -0.87
CA LEU A 47 9.41 20.93 -1.59
C LEU A 47 9.52 21.60 -2.97
N ASN A 48 8.45 22.16 -3.54
CA ASN A 48 8.44 22.80 -4.88
C ASN A 48 9.24 21.99 -5.93
N GLY A 49 9.16 20.66 -5.90
CA GLY A 49 9.90 19.78 -6.82
C GLY A 49 11.43 19.80 -6.69
N LYS A 50 12.00 20.29 -5.58
CA LYS A 50 13.46 20.37 -5.39
C LYS A 50 14.14 19.06 -5.02
N PHE A 51 13.38 18.08 -4.51
CA PHE A 51 13.89 16.82 -4.01
C PHE A 51 13.13 15.66 -4.66
N ALA A 52 13.85 14.62 -5.07
CA ALA A 52 13.27 13.29 -5.32
C ALA A 52 13.13 12.55 -4.00
N TYR A 53 12.12 11.71 -3.88
CA TYR A 53 11.87 10.93 -2.67
C TYR A 53 11.98 9.43 -2.95
N HIS A 54 12.51 8.71 -1.97
CA HIS A 54 12.61 7.25 -1.97
C HIS A 54 12.05 6.73 -0.64
N TYR A 55 11.00 5.93 -0.73
CA TYR A 55 10.30 5.39 0.43
C TYR A 55 10.80 3.97 0.74
N PHE A 56 11.10 3.71 2.01
CA PHE A 56 11.47 2.40 2.54
C PHE A 56 10.60 2.09 3.77
N PRO A 57 10.41 0.82 4.14
CA PRO A 57 9.55 0.46 5.27
C PRO A 57 9.84 1.19 6.59
N PHE A 58 11.12 1.51 6.86
CA PHE A 58 11.58 2.13 8.11
C PHE A 58 12.06 3.58 7.96
N LYS A 59 12.08 4.14 6.74
CA LYS A 59 12.56 5.50 6.49
C LYS A 59 12.09 6.11 5.18
N LEU A 60 12.12 7.44 5.14
CA LEU A 60 12.02 8.23 3.91
C LEU A 60 13.37 8.89 3.62
N VAL A 61 13.82 8.84 2.36
CA VAL A 61 15.01 9.57 1.90
C VAL A 61 14.59 10.63 0.89
N LEU A 62 14.96 11.88 1.14
CA LEU A 62 14.80 13.00 0.22
C LEU A 62 16.16 13.37 -0.35
N THR A 63 16.34 13.31 -1.67
CA THR A 63 17.59 13.66 -2.36
C THR A 63 17.37 14.88 -3.25
N ASP A 64 18.22 15.89 -3.21
CA ASP A 64 18.21 16.97 -4.20
C ASP A 64 19.16 16.67 -5.38
N LEU A 65 19.10 17.53 -6.40
CA LEU A 65 20.01 17.50 -7.55
C LEU A 65 21.48 17.79 -7.19
N LYS A 66 21.76 18.22 -5.96
CA LYS A 66 23.10 18.52 -5.45
C LYS A 66 23.62 17.41 -4.54
N GLN A 67 23.01 16.23 -4.57
CA GLN A 67 23.43 15.06 -3.82
C GLN A 67 23.40 15.28 -2.29
N LYS A 68 22.47 16.11 -1.82
CA LYS A 68 22.14 16.22 -0.40
C LYS A 68 20.99 15.29 -0.08
N HIS A 69 21.22 14.42 0.88
CA HIS A 69 20.27 13.39 1.33
C HIS A 69 19.74 13.74 2.70
N ILE A 70 18.43 13.76 2.84
CA ILE A 70 17.74 13.93 4.11
C ILE A 70 17.05 12.62 4.44
N TYR A 71 17.45 11.99 5.54
CA TYR A 71 16.83 10.78 6.04
C TYR A 71 15.83 11.15 7.11
N VAL A 72 14.61 10.63 7.01
CA VAL A 72 13.61 10.65 8.07
C VAL A 72 13.44 9.21 8.54
N LEU A 73 14.01 8.87 9.70
CA LEU A 73 13.89 7.53 10.29
C LEU A 73 12.62 7.47 11.14
N PHE A 74 11.67 6.62 10.76
CA PHE A 74 10.35 6.58 11.39
C PHE A 74 10.42 6.06 12.83
N ASP A 75 11.15 4.95 13.04
CA ASP A 75 11.25 4.28 14.34
C ASP A 75 12.04 5.10 15.35
N GLU A 76 13.14 5.72 14.91
CA GLU A 76 13.98 6.56 15.76
C GLU A 76 13.45 7.96 15.96
N LYS A 77 12.49 8.39 15.14
CA LYS A 77 11.96 9.76 15.11
C LYS A 77 13.06 10.81 14.92
N LYS A 78 14.09 10.49 14.13
CA LYS A 78 15.25 11.35 13.89
C LYS A 78 15.36 11.73 12.42
N ILE A 79 15.99 12.89 12.20
CA ILE A 79 16.33 13.39 10.87
C ILE A 79 17.84 13.53 10.76
N TYR A 80 18.39 12.94 9.70
CA TYR A 80 19.81 13.03 9.38
C TYR A 80 20.02 13.70 8.05
N ARG A 81 21.19 14.33 7.90
CA ARG A 81 21.63 14.89 6.62
C ARG A 81 22.98 14.29 6.26
N GLU A 82 23.09 13.87 5.03
CA GLU A 82 24.34 13.40 4.43
C GLU A 82 24.54 14.11 3.09
N GLU A 83 25.79 14.36 2.74
CA GLU A 83 26.16 14.86 1.42
C GLU A 83 27.06 13.81 0.76
N GLY A 84 26.79 13.51 -0.50
CA GLY A 84 27.59 12.57 -1.27
C GLY A 84 26.80 11.93 -2.39
N GLU A 85 27.48 11.35 -3.37
CA GLU A 85 26.84 10.75 -4.54
C GLU A 85 25.87 9.61 -4.19
N PHE A 86 26.14 8.93 -3.09
CA PHE A 86 25.40 7.77 -2.63
C PHE A 86 24.66 8.07 -1.33
N TYR A 87 23.47 7.50 -1.18
CA TYR A 87 22.78 7.46 0.11
C TYR A 87 22.53 6.03 0.57
N LEU A 88 22.52 5.84 1.88
CA LEU A 88 22.34 4.55 2.52
C LEU A 88 20.91 4.03 2.29
N ILE A 89 20.78 2.85 1.68
CA ILE A 89 19.53 2.08 1.57
C ILE A 89 19.37 1.21 2.81
N SER A 90 20.37 0.38 3.09
CA SER A 90 20.35 -0.56 4.21
C SER A 90 21.77 -0.84 4.70
N LYS A 91 21.91 -1.20 5.98
CA LYS A 91 23.18 -1.66 6.57
C LYS A 91 22.93 -3.00 7.28
N MET A 92 23.65 -4.03 6.90
CA MET A 92 23.54 -5.40 7.41
C MET A 92 24.93 -5.87 7.88
N LYS A 93 25.18 -5.86 9.19
CA LYS A 93 26.51 -6.18 9.75
C LYS A 93 27.62 -5.34 9.06
N GLU A 94 28.46 -5.99 8.25
CA GLU A 94 29.56 -5.38 7.49
C GLU A 94 29.13 -4.92 6.08
N ASN A 95 27.98 -5.39 5.58
CA ASN A 95 27.45 -5.03 4.27
C ASN A 95 26.65 -3.73 4.34
N VAL A 96 26.92 -2.81 3.42
CA VAL A 96 26.23 -1.53 3.26
C VAL A 96 25.68 -1.49 1.86
N LEU A 97 24.35 -1.39 1.73
CA LEU A 97 23.70 -1.14 0.45
C LEU A 97 23.42 0.35 0.31
N ARG A 98 23.94 0.96 -0.74
CA ARG A 98 23.74 2.36 -1.10
C ARG A 98 23.08 2.48 -2.46
N TYR A 99 22.52 3.64 -2.76
CA TYR A 99 22.01 3.99 -4.09
C TYR A 99 22.57 5.32 -4.55
N SER A 100 22.98 5.39 -5.82
CA SER A 100 23.35 6.62 -6.51
C SER A 100 22.19 7.08 -7.41
N PRO A 101 21.55 8.22 -7.12
CA PRO A 101 20.52 8.79 -7.97
C PRO A 101 21.02 9.23 -9.35
N SER A 102 22.26 9.74 -9.43
CA SER A 102 22.88 10.22 -10.67
C SER A 102 23.08 9.08 -11.65
N GLU A 103 23.66 7.98 -11.17
CA GLU A 103 24.00 6.82 -11.99
C GLU A 103 22.85 5.82 -12.09
N LYS A 104 21.85 5.92 -11.20
CA LYS A 104 20.73 4.98 -11.04
C LYS A 104 21.21 3.55 -10.77
N VAL A 105 22.24 3.44 -9.93
CA VAL A 105 22.83 2.16 -9.52
C VAL A 105 22.72 1.96 -8.01
N TYR A 106 22.58 0.70 -7.63
CA TYR A 106 22.72 0.23 -6.26
C TYR A 106 24.13 -0.32 -6.08
N VAL A 107 24.79 0.04 -5.00
CA VAL A 107 26.15 -0.41 -4.68
C VAL A 107 26.11 -1.08 -3.33
N SER A 108 26.53 -2.34 -3.28
CA SER A 108 26.80 -3.04 -2.03
C SER A 108 28.29 -2.93 -1.73
N GLU A 109 28.61 -2.61 -0.47
CA GLU A 109 29.96 -2.46 0.04
C GLU A 109 30.14 -3.37 1.26
N ILE A 110 31.28 -4.05 1.40
CA ILE A 110 31.70 -4.68 2.66
C ILE A 110 32.99 -4.01 3.12
N SER A 111 33.02 -3.55 4.37
CA SER A 111 34.19 -2.89 4.97
C SER A 111 34.76 -1.75 4.11
N GLY A 112 33.88 -1.00 3.44
CA GLY A 112 34.23 0.14 2.57
C GLY A 112 34.71 -0.24 1.16
N SER A 113 34.74 -1.53 0.82
CA SER A 113 35.05 -2.00 -0.54
C SER A 113 33.76 -2.32 -1.28
N GLU A 114 33.57 -1.74 -2.47
CA GLU A 114 32.49 -2.13 -3.38
C GLU A 114 32.64 -3.61 -3.76
N ILE A 115 31.60 -4.39 -3.50
CA ILE A 115 31.55 -5.83 -3.86
C ILE A 115 30.57 -6.09 -4.98
N PHE A 116 29.59 -5.21 -5.17
CA PHE A 116 28.55 -5.40 -6.16
C PHE A 116 27.96 -4.05 -6.58
N ARG A 117 27.78 -3.89 -7.88
CA ARG A 117 27.13 -2.75 -8.50
C ARG A 117 26.03 -3.25 -9.42
N TYR A 118 24.82 -2.76 -9.16
CA TYR A 118 23.62 -3.19 -9.85
C TYR A 118 22.91 -1.99 -10.45
N GLN A 119 22.79 -1.99 -11.77
CA GLN A 119 21.97 -1.02 -12.47
C GLN A 119 20.58 -1.60 -12.68
N LYS A 120 19.57 -0.94 -12.10
CA LYS A 120 18.18 -1.37 -12.20
C LYS A 120 17.72 -1.35 -13.67
N PRO A 121 17.20 -2.46 -14.22
CA PRO A 121 16.44 -2.44 -15.47
C PRO A 121 15.21 -1.54 -15.30
N LYS A 122 14.94 -0.67 -16.28
CA LYS A 122 13.92 0.41 -16.17
C LYS A 122 12.50 -0.04 -15.79
N LEU A 123 12.16 -1.33 -15.88
CA LEU A 123 10.79 -1.84 -15.77
C LEU A 123 10.51 -2.73 -14.56
N ASN A 124 11.51 -3.02 -13.72
CA ASN A 124 11.34 -4.03 -12.67
C ASN A 124 10.98 -3.41 -11.34
N GLU A 125 10.16 -4.09 -10.55
CA GLU A 125 9.94 -3.75 -9.15
C GLU A 125 11.04 -4.35 -8.27
N LEU A 126 11.41 -3.63 -7.21
CA LEU A 126 12.46 -4.06 -6.29
C LEU A 126 11.95 -3.97 -4.86
N PHE A 127 12.11 -5.07 -4.12
CA PHE A 127 11.82 -5.13 -2.69
C PHE A 127 13.12 -5.41 -1.93
N PHE A 128 13.42 -4.57 -0.94
CA PHE A 128 14.63 -4.69 -0.14
C PHE A 128 14.30 -5.36 1.19
N TYR A 129 14.83 -6.57 1.38
CA TYR A 129 14.77 -7.29 2.64
C TYR A 129 16.13 -7.26 3.32
N LYS A 130 16.14 -7.55 4.63
CA LYS A 130 17.34 -7.45 5.47
C LYS A 130 18.54 -8.23 4.92
N ASN A 131 18.36 -9.31 4.16
CA ASN A 131 19.46 -10.15 3.68
C ASN A 131 19.42 -10.44 2.17
N PHE A 132 18.44 -9.89 1.44
CA PHE A 132 18.24 -10.18 0.01
C PHE A 132 17.42 -9.09 -0.68
N ILE A 133 17.52 -9.03 -2.00
CA ILE A 133 16.75 -8.15 -2.87
C ILE A 133 15.84 -9.03 -3.70
N ILE A 134 14.53 -8.73 -3.72
CA ILE A 134 13.62 -9.35 -4.68
C ILE A 134 13.47 -8.41 -5.86
N GLU A 135 13.71 -8.94 -7.05
CA GLU A 135 13.40 -8.27 -8.31
C GLU A 135 12.21 -8.97 -8.96
N ALA A 136 11.23 -8.17 -9.39
CA ALA A 136 10.00 -8.63 -9.99
C ALA A 136 9.81 -7.99 -11.37
N GLU A 137 9.67 -8.82 -12.39
CA GLU A 137 9.25 -8.39 -13.72
C GLU A 137 7.75 -8.64 -13.85
N MET A 138 6.98 -7.55 -13.80
CA MET A 138 5.53 -7.57 -13.88
C MET A 138 5.06 -6.88 -15.15
N PHE A 139 5.31 -7.51 -16.30
CA PHE A 139 4.97 -6.92 -17.60
C PHE A 139 3.45 -6.81 -17.80
N HIS A 140 2.99 -5.66 -18.29
CA HIS A 140 1.64 -5.51 -18.84
C HIS A 140 1.35 -6.41 -20.05
N LYS A 141 2.39 -6.97 -20.70
CA LYS A 141 2.25 -7.83 -21.89
C LYS A 141 1.81 -9.26 -21.60
N LYS A 142 1.39 -9.56 -20.35
CA LYS A 142 0.80 -10.84 -19.94
C LYS A 142 1.69 -12.08 -20.18
N GLN A 143 2.99 -11.92 -20.43
CA GLN A 143 3.94 -13.01 -20.65
C GLN A 143 5.31 -12.63 -20.06
N ASN A 144 6.12 -13.64 -19.74
CA ASN A 144 7.47 -13.51 -19.14
C ASN A 144 7.48 -12.80 -17.78
N ASN A 145 6.54 -13.15 -16.90
CA ASN A 145 6.51 -12.62 -15.54
C ASN A 145 7.38 -13.51 -14.66
N TRP A 146 8.22 -12.89 -13.82
CA TRP A 146 9.09 -13.65 -12.93
C TRP A 146 9.39 -12.88 -11.66
N LEU A 147 9.73 -13.63 -10.62
CA LEU A 147 10.32 -13.15 -9.37
C LEU A 147 11.69 -13.78 -9.23
N LYS A 148 12.69 -13.02 -8.82
CA LYS A 148 13.99 -13.59 -8.47
C LYS A 148 14.55 -12.94 -7.22
N CYS A 149 15.31 -13.72 -6.46
CA CYS A 149 16.00 -13.28 -5.27
C CYS A 149 17.49 -13.15 -5.56
N ILE A 150 18.05 -12.00 -5.19
CA ILE A 150 19.45 -11.65 -5.38
C ILE A 150 20.10 -11.52 -4.00
N GLU A 151 21.20 -12.22 -3.81
CA GLU A 151 22.03 -12.06 -2.62
C GLU A 151 22.87 -10.78 -2.71
N PRO A 152 22.76 -9.82 -1.78
CA PRO A 152 23.38 -8.50 -1.95
C PRO A 152 24.91 -8.55 -1.81
N SER A 153 25.43 -9.52 -1.05
CA SER A 153 26.87 -9.69 -0.84
C SER A 153 27.60 -10.25 -2.05
N THR A 154 26.90 -10.95 -2.96
CA THR A 154 27.53 -11.61 -4.10
C THR A 154 26.96 -11.13 -5.44
N GLY A 155 25.76 -10.55 -5.44
CA GLY A 155 25.00 -10.26 -6.66
C GLY A 155 24.41 -11.50 -7.32
N ASN A 156 24.60 -12.68 -6.73
CA ASN A 156 24.14 -13.94 -7.32
C ASN A 156 22.64 -14.13 -7.13
N GLU A 157 22.01 -14.74 -8.13
CA GLU A 157 20.64 -15.23 -8.03
C GLU A 157 20.60 -16.41 -7.04
N LYS A 158 19.77 -16.29 -6.00
CA LYS A 158 19.49 -17.38 -5.04
C LYS A 158 18.42 -18.33 -5.56
N TRP A 159 17.36 -17.75 -6.09
CA TRP A 159 16.25 -18.48 -6.69
C TRP A 159 15.53 -17.58 -7.69
N ARG A 160 14.79 -18.23 -8.59
CA ARG A 160 13.93 -17.60 -9.59
C ARG A 160 12.66 -18.42 -9.76
N LEU A 161 11.54 -17.72 -9.85
CA LEU A 161 10.22 -18.25 -10.14
C LEU A 161 9.71 -17.61 -11.42
N ASP A 162 9.47 -18.43 -12.44
CA ASP A 162 8.83 -18.00 -13.67
C ASP A 162 7.33 -18.30 -13.59
N PHE A 163 6.53 -17.31 -13.95
CA PHE A 163 5.07 -17.39 -13.98
C PHE A 163 4.60 -17.44 -15.42
N GLU A 164 3.74 -18.40 -15.72
CA GLU A 164 3.26 -18.65 -17.08
C GLU A 164 2.49 -17.47 -17.68
N TRP A 165 1.81 -16.71 -16.82
CA TRP A 165 0.98 -15.60 -17.26
C TRP A 165 1.28 -14.32 -16.52
N GLN A 166 0.36 -13.74 -15.73
CA GLN A 166 0.48 -12.36 -15.29
C GLN A 166 0.45 -12.21 -13.76
N ILE A 167 1.52 -11.63 -13.22
CA ILE A 167 1.51 -11.01 -11.88
C ILE A 167 0.87 -9.62 -12.04
N VAL A 168 -0.32 -9.44 -11.48
CA VAL A 168 -1.07 -8.18 -11.53
C VAL A 168 -0.51 -7.19 -10.52
N ARG A 169 -0.13 -7.69 -9.35
CA ARG A 169 0.40 -6.91 -8.23
C ARG A 169 1.24 -7.82 -7.33
N CYS A 170 2.28 -7.25 -6.73
CA CYS A 170 3.11 -7.87 -5.72
C CYS A 170 3.25 -6.91 -4.53
N GLU A 171 2.98 -7.40 -3.32
CA GLU A 171 3.14 -6.64 -2.08
C GLU A 171 4.01 -7.41 -1.09
N ALA A 172 4.83 -6.70 -0.32
CA ALA A 172 5.77 -7.28 0.64
C ALA A 172 5.23 -7.21 2.07
N TYR A 173 5.20 -8.33 2.79
CA TYR A 173 4.86 -8.39 4.22
C TYR A 173 5.81 -9.30 4.98
N GLN A 174 6.62 -8.73 5.87
CA GLN A 174 7.63 -9.44 6.66
C GLN A 174 8.61 -10.25 5.78
N HIS A 175 8.39 -11.56 5.65
CA HIS A 175 9.20 -12.49 4.84
C HIS A 175 8.38 -13.12 3.71
N LEU A 176 7.19 -12.60 3.42
CA LEU A 176 6.28 -13.07 2.39
C LEU A 176 6.12 -12.03 1.28
N LEU A 177 5.98 -12.52 0.05
CA LEU A 177 5.49 -11.77 -1.10
C LEU A 177 4.07 -12.21 -1.39
N ILE A 178 3.11 -11.29 -1.33
CA ILE A 178 1.71 -11.55 -1.62
C ILE A 178 1.40 -11.10 -3.05
N LEU A 179 0.97 -12.03 -3.88
CA LEU A 179 0.77 -11.86 -5.32
C LEU A 179 -0.72 -11.90 -5.67
N ASP A 180 -1.17 -10.96 -6.50
CA ASP A 180 -2.41 -11.08 -7.28
C ASP A 180 -2.00 -11.65 -8.63
N TYR A 181 -2.35 -12.90 -8.88
CA TYR A 181 -1.89 -13.65 -10.04
C TYR A 181 -3.08 -14.06 -10.90
N ASN A 182 -3.01 -13.76 -12.20
CA ASN A 182 -3.93 -14.34 -13.16
C ASN A 182 -3.30 -15.60 -13.75
N HIS A 183 -4.07 -16.68 -13.82
CA HIS A 183 -3.77 -17.89 -14.59
C HIS A 183 -4.80 -18.06 -15.70
N TYR A 184 -4.37 -18.53 -16.86
CA TYR A 184 -5.26 -18.73 -18.01
C TYR A 184 -5.75 -20.16 -18.04
N GLU A 185 -6.95 -20.34 -18.56
CA GLU A 185 -7.38 -21.64 -19.08
C GLU A 185 -7.51 -21.56 -20.60
N LEU A 186 -7.40 -22.72 -21.25
CA LEU A 186 -7.76 -22.84 -22.65
C LEU A 186 -9.28 -22.79 -22.78
N ARG A 187 -9.75 -22.11 -23.82
CA ARG A 187 -11.16 -22.04 -24.17
C ARG A 187 -11.65 -23.40 -24.64
N THR A 188 -12.88 -23.71 -24.26
CA THR A 188 -13.58 -24.96 -24.61
C THR A 188 -14.80 -24.71 -25.50
N ASP A 189 -15.11 -23.44 -25.79
CA ASP A 189 -16.24 -23.06 -26.64
C ASP A 189 -15.89 -23.17 -28.13
N LYS A 190 -16.91 -23.56 -28.91
CA LYS A 190 -16.75 -23.99 -30.29
C LYS A 190 -16.18 -22.89 -31.19
N GLY A 191 -15.09 -23.19 -31.91
CA GLY A 191 -14.38 -22.29 -32.81
C GLY A 191 -13.21 -21.53 -32.15
N TYR A 192 -13.03 -21.68 -30.84
CA TYR A 192 -11.95 -21.09 -30.06
C TYR A 192 -11.20 -22.11 -29.21
N GLU A 193 -11.40 -23.41 -29.46
CA GLU A 193 -10.72 -24.49 -28.76
C GLU A 193 -9.19 -24.26 -28.78
N ASP A 194 -8.54 -24.57 -27.67
CA ASP A 194 -7.09 -24.41 -27.46
C ASP A 194 -6.57 -22.96 -27.51
N GLN A 195 -7.46 -21.96 -27.59
CA GLN A 195 -7.07 -20.55 -27.44
C GLN A 195 -7.10 -20.14 -25.97
N MET A 196 -6.17 -19.28 -25.56
CA MET A 196 -6.13 -18.75 -24.20
C MET A 196 -7.39 -17.90 -23.89
N ASN A 197 -8.05 -18.15 -22.76
CA ASN A 197 -9.20 -17.38 -22.32
C ASN A 197 -8.78 -16.07 -21.65
N TRP A 198 -8.51 -15.04 -22.46
CA TRP A 198 -8.04 -13.75 -21.97
C TRP A 198 -9.09 -12.96 -21.16
N GLU A 199 -10.38 -13.26 -21.34
CA GLU A 199 -11.50 -12.49 -20.78
C GLU A 199 -11.86 -12.97 -19.38
N ASN A 200 -11.70 -14.27 -19.10
CA ASN A 200 -12.06 -14.89 -17.84
C ASN A 200 -10.86 -15.61 -17.21
N PRO A 201 -9.84 -14.87 -16.75
CA PRO A 201 -8.71 -15.44 -16.01
C PRO A 201 -9.19 -16.14 -14.74
N ILE A 202 -8.55 -17.26 -14.38
CA ILE A 202 -8.56 -17.71 -12.99
C ILE A 202 -7.70 -16.77 -12.18
N LYS A 203 -8.22 -16.30 -11.05
CA LYS A 203 -7.56 -15.29 -10.21
C LYS A 203 -7.12 -15.94 -8.92
N TYR A 204 -5.83 -15.85 -8.65
CA TYR A 204 -5.22 -16.37 -7.44
C TYR A 204 -4.65 -15.26 -6.58
N THR A 205 -4.71 -15.48 -5.28
CA THR A 205 -3.86 -14.82 -4.31
C THR A 205 -2.85 -15.84 -3.84
N ILE A 206 -1.56 -15.57 -4.06
CA ILE A 206 -0.46 -16.50 -3.75
C ILE A 206 0.47 -15.81 -2.76
N ALA A 207 0.92 -16.53 -1.73
CA ALA A 207 2.04 -16.08 -0.91
C ALA A 207 3.29 -16.90 -1.22
N ILE A 208 4.38 -16.21 -1.49
CA ILE A 208 5.71 -16.79 -1.70
C ILE A 208 6.60 -16.44 -0.50
N ASN A 209 7.32 -17.42 0.04
CA ASN A 209 8.38 -17.15 1.00
C ASN A 209 9.53 -16.42 0.29
N ALA A 210 9.81 -15.19 0.69
CA ALA A 210 10.78 -14.33 0.02
C ALA A 210 12.24 -14.81 0.23
N GLU A 211 12.50 -15.63 1.23
CA GLU A 211 13.82 -16.21 1.47
C GLU A 211 14.06 -17.45 0.61
N THR A 212 13.08 -18.35 0.51
CA THR A 212 13.27 -19.64 -0.19
C THR A 212 12.72 -19.68 -1.62
N GLY A 213 11.75 -18.82 -1.95
CA GLY A 213 11.02 -18.89 -3.22
C GLY A 213 9.88 -19.91 -3.21
N ASP A 214 9.65 -20.61 -2.09
CA ASP A 214 8.57 -21.60 -2.02
C ASP A 214 7.20 -20.94 -1.91
N GLU A 215 6.20 -21.55 -2.54
CA GLU A 215 4.80 -21.18 -2.31
C GLU A 215 4.40 -21.57 -0.88
N ALA A 216 4.11 -20.57 -0.05
CA ALA A 216 3.65 -20.77 1.32
C ALA A 216 2.17 -21.18 1.35
N TRP A 217 1.34 -20.50 0.54
CA TRP A 217 -0.08 -20.80 0.40
C TRP A 217 -0.68 -20.13 -0.84
N ARG A 218 -1.86 -20.61 -1.26
CA ARG A 218 -2.64 -20.09 -2.39
C ARG A 218 -4.13 -20.16 -2.13
N HIS A 219 -4.85 -19.15 -2.62
CA HIS A 219 -6.31 -19.10 -2.67
C HIS A 219 -6.83 -18.73 -4.05
N ASN A 220 -7.96 -19.33 -4.46
CA ASN A 220 -8.62 -19.07 -5.74
C ASN A 220 -9.57 -17.85 -5.66
N PHE A 221 -9.01 -16.70 -5.30
CA PHE A 221 -9.67 -15.41 -5.40
C PHE A 221 -8.63 -14.30 -5.57
N ARG A 222 -9.05 -13.13 -6.06
CA ARG A 222 -8.23 -11.92 -6.06
C ARG A 222 -8.41 -11.17 -4.74
N TYR A 223 -7.31 -10.83 -4.08
CA TYR A 223 -7.37 -9.91 -2.94
C TYR A 223 -7.53 -8.45 -3.40
N ASN A 224 -8.25 -7.64 -2.62
CA ASN A 224 -8.37 -6.20 -2.88
C ASN A 224 -7.26 -5.42 -2.18
N THR A 225 -7.03 -5.71 -0.90
CA THR A 225 -6.14 -4.93 -0.03
C THR A 225 -5.49 -5.84 1.03
N ILE A 226 -4.30 -5.44 1.47
CA ILE A 226 -3.62 -6.00 2.62
C ILE A 226 -3.86 -5.07 3.81
N ASP A 227 -4.39 -5.64 4.89
CA ASP A 227 -4.50 -4.99 6.19
C ASP A 227 -3.23 -5.33 6.99
N TYR A 228 -2.20 -4.50 6.81
CA TYR A 228 -0.87 -4.69 7.38
C TYR A 228 -0.88 -4.70 8.92
N GLU A 229 -1.77 -3.93 9.53
CA GLU A 229 -1.90 -3.81 10.98
C GLU A 229 -2.41 -5.11 11.59
N ASN A 230 -3.44 -5.71 10.98
CA ASN A 230 -4.01 -6.96 11.46
C ASN A 230 -3.37 -8.21 10.83
N GLY A 231 -2.43 -8.06 9.89
CA GLY A 231 -1.79 -9.18 9.21
C GLY A 231 -2.77 -9.99 8.33
N LEU A 232 -3.73 -9.31 7.68
CA LEU A 232 -4.77 -9.96 6.89
C LEU A 232 -4.69 -9.61 5.41
N VAL A 233 -5.01 -10.59 4.57
CA VAL A 233 -5.35 -10.36 3.16
C VAL A 233 -6.86 -10.32 3.03
N LEU A 234 -7.39 -9.23 2.46
CA LEU A 234 -8.81 -8.98 2.36
C LEU A 234 -9.28 -9.09 0.90
N SER A 235 -10.36 -9.84 0.69
CA SER A 235 -11.03 -9.97 -0.61
C SER A 235 -12.53 -9.74 -0.44
N GLY A 236 -13.11 -9.05 -1.39
CA GLY A 236 -14.50 -8.61 -1.42
C GLY A 236 -15.08 -8.71 -2.82
N GLY A 237 -16.39 -8.69 -2.89
CA GLY A 237 -17.18 -9.02 -4.08
C GLY A 237 -18.61 -9.30 -3.62
N HIS A 238 -19.13 -10.48 -3.93
CA HIS A 238 -20.36 -11.00 -3.31
C HIS A 238 -20.13 -11.58 -1.90
N THR A 239 -18.89 -11.96 -1.59
CA THR A 239 -18.47 -12.44 -0.27
C THR A 239 -17.36 -11.56 0.27
N ALA A 240 -17.34 -11.33 1.58
CA ALA A 240 -16.21 -10.76 2.30
C ALA A 240 -15.35 -11.91 2.85
N LYS A 241 -14.09 -11.97 2.40
CA LYS A 241 -13.12 -12.96 2.81
C LYS A 241 -11.93 -12.30 3.49
N SER A 242 -11.42 -12.94 4.53
CA SER A 242 -10.12 -12.60 5.13
C SER A 242 -9.27 -13.83 5.30
N VAL A 243 -7.99 -13.71 4.96
CA VAL A 243 -6.99 -14.75 5.12
C VAL A 243 -5.90 -14.23 6.04
N ASP A 244 -5.54 -15.03 7.05
CA ASP A 244 -4.35 -14.79 7.87
C ASP A 244 -3.10 -14.88 6.99
N MET A 245 -2.35 -13.79 6.91
CA MET A 245 -1.28 -13.67 5.93
C MET A 245 -0.09 -14.59 6.23
N ALA A 246 0.17 -14.87 7.51
CA ALA A 246 1.28 -15.72 7.93
C ALA A 246 1.01 -17.20 7.65
N THR A 247 -0.20 -17.67 7.91
CA THR A 247 -0.56 -19.10 7.82
C THR A 247 -1.32 -19.46 6.55
N GLY A 248 -1.86 -18.48 5.84
CA GLY A 248 -2.76 -18.72 4.70
C GLY A 248 -4.14 -19.22 5.12
N LYS A 249 -4.46 -19.27 6.42
CA LYS A 249 -5.76 -19.76 6.89
C LYS A 249 -6.87 -18.77 6.54
N LEU A 250 -7.91 -19.24 5.86
CA LEU A 250 -9.14 -18.50 5.68
C LEU A 250 -9.81 -18.29 7.06
N THR A 251 -9.81 -17.04 7.54
CA THR A 251 -10.35 -16.69 8.85
C THR A 251 -11.82 -16.33 8.77
N ARG A 252 -12.26 -15.75 7.66
CA ARG A 252 -13.67 -15.42 7.39
C ARG A 252 -14.00 -15.60 5.92
N ASP A 253 -15.24 -16.00 5.68
CA ASP A 253 -15.87 -16.07 4.38
C ASP A 253 -17.38 -15.93 4.57
N VAL A 254 -17.91 -14.73 4.33
CA VAL A 254 -19.32 -14.41 4.56
C VAL A 254 -19.94 -13.80 3.32
N THR A 255 -21.12 -14.25 2.94
CA THR A 255 -21.92 -13.61 1.88
C THR A 255 -22.39 -12.25 2.36
N ILE A 256 -22.24 -11.22 1.53
CA ILE A 256 -22.57 -9.85 1.89
C ILE A 256 -24.05 -9.58 1.60
N ILE A 257 -24.74 -8.96 2.56
CA ILE A 257 -26.17 -8.64 2.47
C ILE A 257 -26.36 -7.13 2.67
N PRO A 258 -27.03 -6.41 1.75
CA PRO A 258 -27.61 -6.91 0.50
C PRO A 258 -26.53 -7.29 -0.52
N GLU A 259 -26.89 -8.13 -1.49
CA GLU A 259 -26.02 -8.38 -2.64
C GLU A 259 -25.94 -7.12 -3.52
N ASP A 260 -24.77 -6.91 -4.12
CA ASP A 260 -24.54 -5.88 -5.13
C ASP A 260 -23.80 -6.49 -6.32
N LEU A 261 -24.23 -6.15 -7.53
CA LEU A 261 -23.68 -6.66 -8.79
C LEU A 261 -22.20 -6.28 -9.00
N TYR A 262 -21.79 -5.14 -8.46
CA TYR A 262 -20.45 -4.62 -8.65
C TYR A 262 -19.52 -4.95 -7.47
N GLY A 263 -20.08 -5.55 -6.42
CA GLY A 263 -19.38 -6.05 -5.27
C GLY A 263 -18.78 -4.97 -4.35
N TYR A 264 -18.26 -5.44 -3.22
CA TYR A 264 -17.72 -4.60 -2.15
C TYR A 264 -16.20 -4.69 -2.11
N ARG A 265 -15.48 -3.56 -2.20
CA ARG A 265 -14.02 -3.55 -2.12
C ARG A 265 -13.59 -3.31 -0.67
N LEU A 266 -13.16 -4.37 0.01
CA LEU A 266 -12.68 -4.29 1.38
C LEU A 266 -11.37 -3.48 1.48
N ARG A 267 -11.18 -2.78 2.60
CA ARG A 267 -10.03 -1.89 2.83
C ARG A 267 -9.26 -2.26 4.10
N PHE A 268 -9.93 -2.41 5.23
CA PHE A 268 -9.36 -2.87 6.49
C PHE A 268 -10.46 -3.52 7.35
N SER A 269 -10.10 -4.09 8.48
CA SER A 269 -11.06 -4.75 9.37
C SER A 269 -10.81 -4.43 10.83
N ASP A 270 -11.86 -4.47 11.65
CA ASP A 270 -11.77 -4.44 13.11
C ASP A 270 -12.38 -5.72 13.69
N GLU A 271 -12.59 -5.80 15.01
CA GLU A 271 -13.15 -7.01 15.63
C GLU A 271 -14.56 -7.36 15.10
N GLU A 272 -15.36 -6.36 14.76
CA GLU A 272 -16.77 -6.51 14.43
C GLU A 272 -17.03 -6.72 12.93
N GLY A 273 -16.22 -6.09 12.07
CA GLY A 273 -16.58 -5.92 10.67
C GLY A 273 -15.43 -5.65 9.70
N PHE A 274 -15.80 -5.63 8.42
CA PHE A 274 -14.98 -5.23 7.29
C PHE A 274 -15.43 -3.87 6.79
N TYR A 275 -14.49 -2.94 6.69
CA TYR A 275 -14.73 -1.63 6.10
C TYR A 275 -14.50 -1.72 4.60
N TYR A 276 -15.42 -1.17 3.82
CA TYR A 276 -15.35 -1.23 2.36
C TYR A 276 -15.61 0.13 1.69
N ILE A 277 -15.07 0.27 0.48
CA ILE A 277 -15.49 1.31 -0.46
C ILE A 277 -16.21 0.62 -1.62
N HIS A 278 -17.41 1.10 -1.93
CA HIS A 278 -18.20 0.62 -3.04
C HIS A 278 -17.74 1.25 -4.35
N HIS A 279 -17.95 0.57 -5.48
CA HIS A 279 -17.56 1.09 -6.80
C HIS A 279 -18.20 2.46 -7.14
N ARG A 280 -19.41 2.72 -6.62
CA ARG A 280 -20.10 4.02 -6.79
C ARG A 280 -19.55 5.12 -5.90
N GLY A 281 -18.58 4.83 -5.04
CA GLY A 281 -17.99 5.77 -4.09
C GLY A 281 -18.70 5.85 -2.73
N SER A 282 -19.66 4.95 -2.46
CA SER A 282 -20.21 4.80 -1.10
C SER A 282 -19.18 4.11 -0.21
N PHE A 283 -19.33 4.23 1.09
CA PHE A 283 -18.47 3.55 2.06
C PHE A 283 -19.28 3.00 3.22
N GLY A 284 -18.84 1.88 3.78
CA GLY A 284 -19.63 1.17 4.76
C GLY A 284 -18.85 0.15 5.60
N LYS A 285 -19.57 -0.52 6.49
CA LYS A 285 -19.06 -1.62 7.31
C LYS A 285 -19.94 -2.86 7.14
N ILE A 286 -19.32 -4.01 6.91
CA ILE A 286 -19.97 -5.33 6.81
C ILE A 286 -19.68 -6.11 8.08
N SER A 287 -20.69 -6.73 8.69
CA SER A 287 -20.51 -7.62 9.84
C SER A 287 -19.67 -8.84 9.47
N LYS A 288 -18.64 -9.15 10.27
CA LYS A 288 -17.86 -10.39 10.16
C LYS A 288 -18.66 -11.65 10.50
N THR A 289 -19.78 -11.51 11.21
CA THR A 289 -20.59 -12.62 11.71
C THR A 289 -21.76 -12.92 10.78
N SER A 290 -22.54 -11.91 10.42
CA SER A 290 -23.75 -12.10 9.61
C SER A 290 -23.55 -11.82 8.13
N GLY A 291 -22.50 -11.08 7.75
CA GLY A 291 -22.35 -10.56 6.40
C GLY A 291 -23.26 -9.36 6.07
N ASN A 292 -24.11 -8.93 7.01
CA ASN A 292 -24.94 -7.74 6.82
C ASN A 292 -24.07 -6.49 6.73
N VAL A 293 -24.34 -5.63 5.75
CA VAL A 293 -23.90 -4.25 5.76
C VAL A 293 -24.59 -3.56 6.94
N LEU A 294 -23.80 -3.20 7.95
CA LEU A 294 -24.26 -2.58 9.18
C LEU A 294 -24.71 -1.14 8.93
N TRP A 295 -23.89 -0.41 8.16
CA TRP A 295 -24.16 0.95 7.70
C TRP A 295 -23.44 1.20 6.38
N GLU A 296 -24.04 2.05 5.54
CA GLU A 296 -23.45 2.57 4.30
C GLU A 296 -23.80 4.05 4.15
N PHE A 297 -22.83 4.87 3.74
CA PHE A 297 -23.01 6.30 3.52
C PHE A 297 -22.50 6.74 2.16
N ASP A 298 -23.11 7.81 1.66
CA ASP A 298 -22.56 8.62 0.59
C ASP A 298 -22.04 9.93 1.17
N LEU A 299 -20.86 10.33 0.71
CA LEU A 299 -20.33 11.65 1.04
C LEU A 299 -20.87 12.65 0.03
N LEU A 300 -21.82 13.49 0.44
CA LEU A 300 -22.47 14.48 -0.42
C LEU A 300 -21.93 15.89 -0.14
N ASP A 301 -21.92 16.75 -1.15
CA ASP A 301 -21.75 18.20 -0.93
C ASP A 301 -23.08 18.90 -0.61
N GLU A 302 -23.01 20.22 -0.43
CA GLU A 302 -24.17 21.07 -0.15
C GLU A 302 -25.23 21.04 -1.26
N GLN A 303 -24.86 20.64 -2.48
CA GLN A 303 -25.76 20.49 -3.62
C GLN A 303 -26.29 19.07 -3.79
N GLY A 304 -25.92 18.14 -2.89
CA GLY A 304 -26.29 16.73 -2.95
C GLY A 304 -25.46 15.90 -3.93
N ALA A 305 -24.41 16.47 -4.54
CA ALA A 305 -23.56 15.73 -5.45
C ALA A 305 -22.55 14.86 -4.69
N LYS A 306 -22.43 13.61 -5.13
CA LYS A 306 -21.59 12.60 -4.49
C LYS A 306 -20.11 12.87 -4.71
N ARG A 307 -19.34 12.74 -3.64
CA ARG A 307 -17.89 12.85 -3.62
C ARG A 307 -17.26 11.48 -3.56
N LYS A 308 -16.19 11.31 -4.34
CA LYS A 308 -15.39 10.09 -4.35
C LYS A 308 -14.29 10.17 -3.30
N LEU A 309 -14.25 9.17 -2.44
CA LEU A 309 -13.16 8.97 -1.48
C LEU A 309 -11.88 8.54 -2.19
N THR A 310 -10.76 9.15 -1.84
CA THR A 310 -9.41 8.66 -2.15
C THR A 310 -8.93 7.70 -1.09
N ASP A 311 -9.14 8.09 0.16
CA ASP A 311 -8.59 7.41 1.30
C ASP A 311 -9.48 7.57 2.53
N TRP A 312 -9.28 6.66 3.48
CA TRP A 312 -9.93 6.71 4.77
C TRP A 312 -9.14 5.94 5.84
N LEU A 313 -9.20 6.41 7.07
CA LEU A 313 -8.49 5.82 8.21
C LEU A 313 -9.48 5.61 9.34
N LEU A 314 -9.43 4.42 9.95
CA LEU A 314 -10.16 4.15 11.18
C LEU A 314 -9.36 4.63 12.39
N LEU A 315 -10.00 5.40 13.25
CA LEU A 315 -9.46 5.80 14.53
C LEU A 315 -9.89 4.77 15.59
N GLY A 316 -9.06 4.58 16.63
CA GLY A 316 -9.33 3.60 17.69
C GLY A 316 -10.62 3.85 18.51
N ASN A 317 -11.29 4.98 18.29
CA ASN A 317 -12.59 5.30 18.88
C ASN A 317 -13.76 5.06 17.89
N GLY A 318 -13.53 4.37 16.77
CA GLY A 318 -14.56 4.06 15.77
C GLY A 318 -14.83 5.17 14.73
N LYS A 319 -14.30 6.38 14.95
CA LYS A 319 -14.44 7.49 13.99
C LYS A 319 -13.53 7.28 12.78
N LEU A 320 -13.91 7.87 11.65
CA LEU A 320 -13.19 7.78 10.38
C LEU A 320 -12.58 9.13 10.04
N VAL A 321 -11.34 9.14 9.54
CA VAL A 321 -10.81 10.27 8.80
C VAL A 321 -11.03 9.98 7.33
N LEU A 322 -11.83 10.78 6.64
CA LEU A 322 -12.15 10.59 5.22
C LEU A 322 -11.46 11.66 4.38
N SER A 323 -10.87 11.27 3.26
CA SER A 323 -10.26 12.20 2.29
C SER A 323 -10.86 11.99 0.90
N THR A 324 -11.11 13.09 0.18
CA THR A 324 -11.68 13.07 -1.18
C THR A 324 -10.62 13.27 -2.27
N LEU A 325 -10.98 13.00 -3.53
CA LEU A 325 -10.10 13.13 -4.71
C LEU A 325 -9.61 14.57 -4.96
N PRO A 326 -8.28 14.79 -5.13
CA PRO A 326 -7.60 16.07 -5.39
C PRO A 326 -8.15 16.95 -6.53
N ASN A 327 -8.89 16.33 -7.45
CA ASN A 327 -9.37 16.94 -8.69
C ASN A 327 -10.87 16.69 -8.87
N HIS A 328 -11.60 16.41 -7.79
CA HIS A 328 -13.04 16.31 -7.87
C HIS A 328 -13.63 17.71 -8.19
N PRO A 329 -14.64 17.83 -9.06
CA PRO A 329 -15.24 19.13 -9.41
C PRO A 329 -15.72 19.94 -8.19
N ASN A 330 -15.97 19.25 -7.07
CA ASN A 330 -16.51 19.83 -5.84
C ASN A 330 -15.41 20.07 -4.78
N GLY A 331 -14.13 19.93 -5.14
CA GLY A 331 -12.96 20.23 -4.31
C GLY A 331 -12.54 19.14 -3.33
N ASP A 332 -11.37 19.35 -2.74
CA ASP A 332 -10.71 18.44 -1.80
C ASP A 332 -11.08 18.77 -0.38
N PHE A 333 -11.43 17.76 0.39
CA PHE A 333 -11.45 17.93 1.83
C PHE A 333 -11.02 16.68 2.55
N THR A 334 -10.65 16.88 3.81
CA THR A 334 -10.49 15.82 4.79
C THR A 334 -11.40 16.13 5.97
N CYS A 335 -12.24 15.19 6.37
CA CYS A 335 -13.14 15.33 7.51
C CYS A 335 -12.98 14.19 8.50
N ILE A 336 -13.47 14.41 9.73
CA ILE A 336 -13.72 13.34 10.69
C ILE A 336 -15.20 12.99 10.56
N PHE A 337 -15.50 11.73 10.30
CA PHE A 337 -16.84 11.20 10.17
C PHE A 337 -17.10 10.19 11.29
N ASP A 338 -18.22 10.35 11.97
CA ASP A 338 -18.66 9.43 13.00
C ASP A 338 -19.90 8.67 12.52
N PRO A 339 -19.80 7.37 12.21
CA PRO A 339 -20.95 6.59 11.77
C PRO A 339 -22.13 6.62 12.75
N GLU A 340 -21.87 6.57 14.06
CA GLU A 340 -22.91 6.51 15.08
C GLU A 340 -23.73 7.80 15.14
N GLU A 341 -23.04 8.95 15.08
CA GLU A 341 -23.68 10.28 15.05
C GLU A 341 -24.48 10.50 13.75
N ASN A 342 -24.19 9.76 12.69
CA ASN A 342 -24.75 9.97 11.35
C ASN A 342 -25.71 8.87 10.90
N MET A 343 -26.08 7.92 11.76
CA MET A 343 -26.89 6.75 11.38
C MET A 343 -28.21 7.06 10.67
N GLU A 344 -28.84 8.21 10.95
CA GLU A 344 -30.06 8.65 10.27
C GLU A 344 -29.87 8.89 8.76
N TYR A 345 -28.64 9.19 8.33
CA TYR A 345 -28.29 9.42 6.93
C TYR A 345 -27.91 8.14 6.18
N SER A 346 -27.87 7.00 6.87
CA SER A 346 -27.39 5.75 6.29
C SER A 346 -28.30 5.24 5.17
N ASN A 347 -27.69 4.78 4.09
CA ASN A 347 -28.37 4.19 2.94
C ASN A 347 -28.80 2.74 3.22
N ILE A 348 -28.10 2.05 4.13
CA ILE A 348 -28.33 0.65 4.50
C ILE A 348 -28.20 0.53 6.01
N ILE A 349 -29.15 -0.15 6.66
CA ILE A 349 -29.05 -0.47 8.09
C ILE A 349 -29.31 -1.96 8.26
N ASP A 350 -28.33 -2.67 8.80
CA ASP A 350 -28.36 -4.12 9.07
C ASP A 350 -28.89 -4.93 7.86
N GLY A 351 -28.27 -4.72 6.71
CA GLY A 351 -28.57 -5.41 5.45
C GLY A 351 -29.84 -4.94 4.73
N LYS A 352 -30.59 -3.98 5.27
CA LYS A 352 -31.79 -3.42 4.64
C LYS A 352 -31.52 -2.05 4.04
N ARG A 353 -31.77 -1.90 2.73
CA ARG A 353 -31.71 -0.59 2.06
C ARG A 353 -32.83 0.29 2.58
N VAL A 354 -32.48 1.45 3.13
CA VAL A 354 -33.44 2.45 3.64
C VAL A 354 -33.78 3.47 2.55
N LYS A 355 -32.86 3.68 1.59
CA LYS A 355 -33.07 4.51 0.40
C LYS A 355 -32.89 3.66 -0.87
N PRO A 356 -33.69 3.86 -1.92
CA PRO A 356 -33.44 3.25 -3.23
C PRO A 356 -32.08 3.66 -3.77
N LEU A 357 -31.39 2.75 -4.47
CA LEU A 357 -30.25 3.13 -5.31
C LEU A 357 -30.79 3.97 -6.47
N GLU A 358 -30.54 5.28 -6.47
CA GLU A 358 -30.74 6.12 -7.65
C GLU A 358 -29.77 5.76 -8.79
#